data_AF-A0A813ZPF3-F1
#
_entry.id   AF-A0A813ZPF3-F1
#
_cell.length_a   1.000
_cell.length_b   1.000
_cell.length_c   1.000
_cell.angle_alpha   90.00
_cell.angle_beta   90.00
_cell.angle_gamma   90.00
#
_symmetry.space_group_name_H-M   'P 1'
#
loop_
_entity.id
_entity.type
_entity.pdbx_description
1 polymer ?
#
loop_
_entity_poly.entity_id
_entity_poly.type
_entity_poly.pdbx_seq_one_letter_code
_entity_poly.pdbx_strand_id
1 'polypeptide(L)'
;MNKELLIDLGSQLARIRMYPVLDTCHYLFTALQVRDDIQQQQTATQNFTRRHPLSCWLSTMFLCFSGSLLSNFLLGESPIKDFVQHQHLLLATLCWYLVFYSPFDVITRLLRFIPIRICMGVGKEIQRTKKIFDGVHSTLAIYPDGYIIVVIIGAIKGCGGSIMATIDRFIRGIWLPSQHEFLFPTL
;
A
#
# COMPACT_ATOMS: atom_id res chain seq x y z
N MET A 1 -32.35 -8.08 9.01
CA MET A 1 -31.40 -6.97 8.78
C MET A 1 -32.11 -5.94 7.91
N ASN A 2 -32.36 -4.74 8.43
CA ASN A 2 -33.19 -3.73 7.76
C ASN A 2 -32.42 -3.15 6.56
N LYS A 3 -32.99 -3.27 5.35
CA LYS A 3 -32.35 -2.83 4.11
C LYS A 3 -31.97 -1.34 4.14
N GLU A 4 -32.80 -0.52 4.77
CA GLU A 4 -32.55 0.92 4.93
C GLU A 4 -31.31 1.21 5.77
N LEU A 5 -31.12 0.46 6.87
CA LEU A 5 -29.95 0.59 7.73
C LEU A 5 -28.67 0.21 6.97
N LEU A 6 -28.72 -0.81 6.11
CA LEU A 6 -27.56 -1.20 5.29
C LEU A 6 -27.21 -0.13 4.24
N ILE A 7 -28.22 0.48 3.61
CA ILE A 7 -28.02 1.56 2.64
C ILE A 7 -27.44 2.79 3.32
N ASP A 8 -27.96 3.16 4.50
CA ASP A 8 -27.44 4.29 5.27
C ASP A 8 -25.99 4.06 5.70
N LEU A 9 -25.67 2.91 6.28
CA LEU A 9 -24.30 2.52 6.62
C LEU A 9 -23.37 2.53 5.42
N GLY A 10 -23.80 2.01 4.27
CA GLY A 10 -23.02 2.04 3.03
C GLY A 10 -22.72 3.47 2.57
N SER A 11 -23.72 4.36 2.65
CA SER A 11 -23.56 5.77 2.29
C SER A 11 -22.61 6.51 3.23
N GLN A 12 -22.64 6.20 4.51
CA GLN A 12 -21.74 6.75 5.52
C GLN A 12 -20.30 6.24 5.28
N LEU A 13 -20.14 4.94 5.03
CA LEU A 13 -18.85 4.32 4.75
C LEU A 13 -18.18 4.94 3.51
N ALA A 14 -18.95 5.18 2.44
CA ALA A 14 -18.44 5.79 1.21
C ALA A 14 -17.90 7.22 1.41
N ARG A 15 -18.42 7.94 2.42
CA ARG A 15 -18.05 9.32 2.77
C ARG A 15 -16.91 9.43 3.78
N ILE A 16 -16.40 8.32 4.30
CA ILE A 16 -15.28 8.34 5.24
C ILE A 16 -14.06 9.00 4.57
N ARG A 17 -13.46 9.96 5.29
CA ARG A 17 -12.21 10.58 4.89
C ARG A 17 -11.07 9.60 5.09
N MET A 18 -10.32 9.32 4.02
CA MET A 18 -9.16 8.41 4.07
C MET A 18 -7.98 9.03 4.85
N TYR A 19 -7.70 10.31 4.57
CA TYR A 19 -6.68 11.06 5.28
C TYR A 19 -7.22 11.63 6.60
N PRO A 20 -6.45 11.60 7.70
CA PRO A 20 -5.12 10.97 7.85
C PRO A 20 -5.19 9.52 8.37
N VAL A 21 -6.30 9.10 8.96
CA VAL A 21 -6.35 7.89 9.82
C VAL A 21 -6.22 6.60 9.01
N LEU A 22 -7.03 6.41 7.97
CA LEU A 22 -7.00 5.17 7.16
C LEU A 22 -5.70 5.07 6.35
N ASP A 23 -5.19 6.21 5.88
CA ASP A 23 -3.88 6.27 5.21
C ASP A 23 -2.74 5.91 6.16
N THR A 24 -2.79 6.35 7.42
CA THR A 24 -1.82 5.96 8.46
C THR A 24 -1.87 4.45 8.70
N CYS A 25 -3.06 3.84 8.79
CA CYS A 25 -3.21 2.39 8.92
C CYS A 25 -2.54 1.66 7.73
N HIS A 26 -2.80 2.10 6.50
CA HIS A 26 -2.18 1.54 5.30
C HIS A 26 -0.64 1.67 5.33
N TYR A 27 -0.12 2.87 5.59
CA TYR A 27 1.34 3.11 5.58
C TYR A 27 2.07 2.35 6.69
N LEU A 28 1.52 2.31 7.91
CA LEU A 28 2.11 1.54 9.01
C LEU A 28 2.09 0.05 8.72
N PHE A 29 0.97 -0.47 8.19
CA PHE A 29 0.85 -1.88 7.85
C PHE A 29 1.82 -2.26 6.73
N THR A 30 1.89 -1.47 5.65
CA THR A 30 2.83 -1.70 4.54
C THR A 30 4.28 -1.59 5.00
N ALA A 31 4.65 -0.58 5.80
CA ALA A 31 6.01 -0.46 6.32
C ALA A 31 6.38 -1.65 7.23
N LEU A 32 5.43 -2.16 8.03
CA LEU A 32 5.63 -3.36 8.83
C LEU A 32 5.84 -4.61 7.96
N GLN A 33 5.07 -4.77 6.87
CA GLN A 33 5.26 -5.85 5.91
C GLN A 33 6.66 -5.79 5.27
N VAL A 34 7.10 -4.61 4.82
CA VAL A 34 8.44 -4.42 4.25
C VAL A 34 9.52 -4.79 5.26
N ARG A 35 9.35 -4.38 6.52
CA ARG A 35 10.28 -4.72 7.58
C ARG A 35 10.35 -6.23 7.82
N ASP A 36 9.19 -6.89 7.89
CA ASP A 36 9.10 -8.34 8.10
C ASP A 36 9.76 -9.09 6.93
N ASP A 37 9.51 -8.67 5.68
CA ASP A 37 10.13 -9.24 4.47
C ASP A 37 11.66 -9.09 4.49
N ILE A 38 12.17 -7.91 4.85
CA ILE A 38 13.62 -7.68 5.00
C ILE A 38 14.20 -8.60 6.08
N GLN A 39 13.53 -8.73 7.23
CA GLN A 39 14.01 -9.58 8.32
C GLN A 39 14.03 -11.07 7.96
N GLN A 40 13.09 -11.54 7.15
CA GLN A 40 13.06 -12.93 6.67
C GLN A 40 14.15 -13.23 5.64
N GLN A 41 14.45 -12.27 4.77
CA GLN A 41 15.38 -12.47 3.65
C GLN A 41 16.84 -12.21 4.02
N GLN A 42 17.11 -11.47 5.10
CA GLN A 42 18.48 -11.16 5.51
C GLN A 42 19.06 -12.19 6.47
N THR A 43 20.28 -12.66 6.17
CA THR A 43 21.13 -13.37 7.13
C THR A 43 21.53 -12.42 8.26
N ALA A 44 21.64 -12.94 9.49
CA ALA A 44 21.80 -12.19 10.76
C ALA A 44 22.91 -11.10 10.82
N THR A 45 23.80 -11.05 9.82
CA THR A 45 24.99 -10.19 9.77
C THR A 45 24.77 -8.85 9.05
N GLN A 46 23.64 -8.63 8.37
CA GLN A 46 23.42 -7.45 7.51
C GLN A 46 22.25 -6.60 8.03
N ASN A 47 22.51 -5.50 8.75
CA ASN A 47 21.48 -4.52 9.09
C ASN A 47 21.20 -3.59 7.88
N PHE A 48 20.46 -4.06 6.87
CA PHE A 48 20.23 -3.32 5.60
C PHE A 48 19.61 -1.95 5.83
N THR A 49 18.62 -1.88 6.73
CA THR A 49 17.89 -0.64 7.02
C THR A 49 18.82 0.48 7.47
N ARG A 50 19.86 0.16 8.26
CA ARG A 50 20.85 1.13 8.74
C ARG A 50 21.96 1.43 7.74
N ARG A 51 22.34 0.46 6.90
CA ARG A 51 23.38 0.65 5.87
C ARG A 51 22.86 1.37 4.62
N HIS A 52 21.60 1.13 4.27
CA HIS A 52 20.95 1.64 3.06
C HIS A 52 19.57 2.25 3.38
N PRO A 53 19.51 3.32 4.22
CA PRO A 53 18.25 3.91 4.66
C PRO A 53 17.43 4.48 3.49
N LEU A 54 18.07 5.05 2.47
CA LEU A 54 17.39 5.59 1.29
C LEU A 54 16.77 4.49 0.42
N SER A 55 17.46 3.36 0.25
CA SER A 55 16.91 2.22 -0.49
C SER A 55 15.69 1.64 0.24
N CYS A 56 15.80 1.49 1.57
CA CYS A 56 14.69 1.04 2.41
C CYS A 56 13.49 2.00 2.39
N TRP A 57 13.73 3.31 2.46
CA TRP A 57 12.70 4.33 2.33
C TRP A 57 12.01 4.24 0.97
N LEU A 58 12.79 4.21 -0.11
CA LEU A 58 12.30 4.19 -1.48
C LEU A 58 11.44 2.93 -1.73
N SER A 59 11.96 1.76 -1.35
CA SER A 59 11.27 0.47 -1.34
C SER A 59 9.89 0.56 -0.64
N THR A 60 9.85 1.15 0.56
CA THR A 60 8.60 1.35 1.30
C THR A 60 7.64 2.30 0.58
N MET A 61 8.13 3.41 0.04
CA MET A 61 7.29 4.37 -0.70
C MET A 61 6.69 3.73 -1.96
N PHE A 62 7.47 2.99 -2.73
CA PHE A 62 6.97 2.27 -3.92
C PHE A 62 5.82 1.34 -3.58
N LEU A 63 5.90 0.61 -2.47
CA LEU A 63 4.81 -0.26 -2.04
C LEU A 63 3.61 0.51 -1.50
N CYS A 64 3.83 1.57 -0.72
CA CYS A 64 2.75 2.42 -0.19
C CYS A 64 1.91 3.07 -1.31
N PHE A 65 2.55 3.48 -2.40
CA PHE A 65 1.91 4.18 -3.53
C PHE A 65 1.73 3.30 -4.79
N SER A 66 2.07 2.02 -4.71
CA SER A 66 2.07 1.05 -5.82
C SER A 66 0.83 1.07 -6.71
N GLY A 67 -0.37 1.04 -6.11
CA GLY A 67 -1.63 1.04 -6.85
C GLY A 67 -1.82 2.31 -7.68
N SER A 68 -1.44 3.48 -7.16
CA SER A 68 -1.52 4.73 -7.90
C SER A 68 -0.40 4.85 -8.94
N LEU A 69 0.83 4.47 -8.60
CA LEU A 69 1.95 4.49 -9.52
C LEU A 69 1.68 3.61 -10.76
N LEU A 70 1.19 2.39 -10.54
CA LEU A 70 0.95 1.43 -11.62
C LEU A 70 -0.28 1.81 -12.46
N SER A 71 -1.34 2.34 -11.84
CA SER A 71 -2.51 2.84 -12.59
C SER A 71 -2.18 4.08 -13.42
N ASN A 72 -1.43 5.04 -12.87
CA ASN A 72 -0.98 6.22 -13.60
C ASN A 72 -0.09 5.82 -14.78
N PHE A 73 0.84 4.88 -14.56
CA PHE A 73 1.68 4.34 -15.63
C PHE A 73 0.86 3.73 -16.78
N LEU A 74 -0.16 2.94 -16.47
CA LEU A 74 -1.02 2.31 -17.49
C LEU A 74 -1.94 3.28 -18.22
N LEU A 75 -2.37 4.35 -17.55
CA LEU A 75 -3.17 5.41 -18.17
C LEU A 75 -2.31 6.41 -18.96
N GLY A 76 -0.98 6.24 -18.97
CA GLY A 76 -0.06 7.17 -19.62
C GLY A 76 0.09 8.52 -18.90
N GLU A 77 -0.36 8.60 -17.65
CA GLU A 77 -0.12 9.76 -16.78
C GLU A 77 1.29 9.67 -16.16
N SER A 78 1.77 10.80 -15.61
CA SER A 78 3.05 10.80 -14.89
C SER A 78 2.97 9.91 -13.64
N PRO A 79 3.78 8.83 -13.53
CA PRO A 79 3.77 7.94 -12.37
C PRO A 79 4.28 8.62 -11.10
N ILE A 80 4.95 9.77 -11.23
CA ILE A 80 5.54 10.54 -10.13
C ILE A 80 4.50 11.49 -9.50
N LYS A 81 3.31 11.63 -10.09
CA LYS A 81 2.25 12.52 -9.62
C LYS A 81 1.90 12.29 -8.14
N ASP A 82 1.95 11.05 -7.67
CA ASP A 82 1.71 10.71 -6.26
C ASP A 82 2.81 11.22 -5.32
N PHE A 83 4.07 11.29 -5.77
CA PHE A 83 5.20 11.84 -4.99
C PHE A 83 5.14 13.37 -4.88
N VAL A 84 4.41 14.04 -5.78
CA VAL A 84 4.20 15.49 -5.71
C VAL A 84 3.22 15.85 -4.58
N GLN A 85 2.40 14.91 -4.11
CA GLN A 85 1.48 15.17 -3.02
C GLN A 85 2.19 15.10 -1.65
N HIS A 86 2.81 16.22 -1.27
CA HIS A 86 3.68 16.33 -0.11
C HIS A 86 3.04 15.84 1.21
N GLN A 87 1.73 16.03 1.41
CA GLN A 87 1.06 15.60 2.64
C GLN A 87 1.09 14.07 2.83
N HIS A 88 0.82 13.30 1.78
CA HIS A 88 0.82 11.84 1.85
C HIS A 88 2.25 11.30 1.90
N LEU A 89 3.16 11.90 1.13
CA LEU A 89 4.58 11.51 1.16
C LEU A 89 5.20 11.74 2.54
N LEU A 90 4.92 12.87 3.18
CA LEU A 90 5.38 13.17 4.54
C LEU A 90 4.79 12.20 5.56
N LEU A 91 3.49 11.91 5.49
CA LEU A 91 2.84 10.96 6.39
C LEU A 91 3.41 9.54 6.23
N ALA A 92 3.58 9.07 5.00
CA ALA A 92 4.19 7.78 4.71
C ALA A 92 5.64 7.71 5.20
N THR A 93 6.43 8.78 4.99
CA THR A 93 7.81 8.88 5.47
C THR A 93 7.89 8.88 6.99
N LEU A 94 6.97 9.56 7.67
CA LEU A 94 6.87 9.53 9.14
C LEU A 94 6.54 8.11 9.64
N CYS A 95 5.55 7.44 9.02
CA CYS A 95 5.19 6.06 9.35
C CYS A 95 6.38 5.11 9.16
N TRP A 96 7.08 5.22 8.02
CA TRP A 96 8.31 4.49 7.77
C TRP A 96 9.35 4.73 8.86
N TYR A 97 9.62 6.00 9.21
CA TYR A 97 10.61 6.33 10.22
C TYR A 97 10.26 5.72 11.58
N LEU A 98 9.00 5.82 12.01
CA LEU A 98 8.52 5.22 13.26
C LEU A 98 8.66 3.69 13.26
N VAL A 99 8.33 3.04 12.14
CA VAL A 99 8.41 1.58 12.02
C VAL A 99 9.86 1.08 11.96
N PHE A 100 10.82 1.82 11.42
CA PHE A 100 12.20 1.34 11.27
C PHE A 100 13.17 1.84 12.35
N TYR A 101 12.92 3.02 12.93
CA TYR A 101 13.89 3.72 13.80
C TYR A 101 13.32 4.17 15.14
N SER A 102 12.09 3.75 15.52
CA SER A 102 11.58 4.06 16.86
C SER A 102 12.53 3.56 17.96
N PRO A 103 12.77 4.36 19.01
CA PRO A 103 13.65 3.97 20.11
C PRO A 103 13.10 2.72 20.79
N PHE A 104 13.98 1.76 21.09
CA PHE A 104 13.63 0.47 21.70
C PHE A 104 12.58 -0.36 20.93
N ASP A 105 12.34 -0.04 19.65
CA ASP A 105 11.39 -0.75 18.80
C ASP A 105 9.94 -0.75 19.32
N VAL A 106 9.59 0.27 20.13
CA VAL A 106 8.30 0.34 20.84
C VAL A 106 7.13 0.36 19.87
N ILE A 107 7.22 1.16 18.80
CA ILE A 107 6.15 1.27 17.81
C ILE A 107 5.95 -0.05 17.10
N THR A 108 7.01 -0.69 16.62
CA THR A 108 6.90 -1.97 15.91
C THR A 108 6.35 -3.07 16.82
N ARG A 109 6.79 -3.12 18.08
CA ARG A 109 6.26 -4.08 19.06
C ARG A 109 4.75 -3.85 19.30
N LEU A 110 4.32 -2.59 19.39
CA LEU A 110 2.91 -2.23 19.51
C LEU A 110 2.10 -2.64 18.27
N LEU A 111 2.60 -2.33 17.07
CA LEU A 111 1.92 -2.66 15.80
C LEU A 111 1.83 -4.17 15.54
N ARG A 112 2.77 -4.95 16.08
CA ARG A 112 2.73 -6.43 16.03
C ARG A 112 1.73 -7.04 17.00
N PHE A 113 1.22 -6.27 17.98
CA PHE A 113 0.18 -6.76 18.88
C PHE A 113 -1.08 -7.07 18.08
N ILE A 114 -1.58 -8.32 18.21
CA ILE A 114 -2.63 -8.89 17.36
C ILE A 114 -3.86 -7.97 17.20
N PRO A 115 -4.48 -7.41 18.27
CA PRO A 115 -5.68 -6.60 18.07
C PRO A 115 -5.38 -5.31 17.29
N ILE A 116 -4.22 -4.69 17.51
CA ILE A 116 -3.81 -3.49 16.77
C ILE A 116 -3.54 -3.83 15.30
N ARG A 117 -2.86 -4.95 15.06
CA ARG A 117 -2.61 -5.46 13.71
C ARG A 117 -3.90 -5.72 12.95
N ILE A 118 -4.91 -6.32 13.60
CA ILE A 118 -6.23 -6.57 13.01
C ILE A 118 -6.93 -5.25 12.69
N CYS A 119 -6.97 -4.30 13.63
CA CYS A 119 -7.59 -2.99 13.39
C CYS A 119 -6.96 -2.25 12.20
N MET A 120 -5.62 -2.27 12.09
CA MET A 120 -4.93 -1.70 10.94
C MET A 120 -5.24 -2.45 9.64
N GLY A 121 -5.32 -3.79 9.68
CA GLY A 121 -5.71 -4.61 8.55
C GLY A 121 -7.09 -4.24 8.03
N VAL A 122 -8.07 -4.07 8.92
CA VAL A 122 -9.43 -3.61 8.57
C VAL A 122 -9.37 -2.19 7.96
N GLY A 123 -8.65 -1.26 8.59
CA GLY A 123 -8.50 0.10 8.05
C GLY A 123 -7.85 0.13 6.66
N LYS A 124 -6.84 -0.71 6.43
CA LYS A 124 -6.19 -0.89 5.13
C LYS A 124 -7.17 -1.42 4.08
N GLU A 125 -8.00 -2.41 4.41
CA GLU A 125 -8.97 -2.95 3.45
C GLU A 125 -10.11 -1.97 3.14
N ILE A 126 -10.58 -1.17 4.11
CA ILE A 126 -11.53 -0.07 3.86
C ILE A 126 -10.92 0.94 2.87
N GLN A 127 -9.66 1.33 3.08
CA GLN A 127 -8.95 2.23 2.18
C GLN A 127 -8.77 1.62 0.78
N ARG A 128 -8.48 0.32 0.70
CA ARG A 128 -8.34 -0.43 -0.54
C ARG A 128 -9.62 -0.41 -1.37
N THR A 129 -10.77 -0.68 -0.76
CA THR A 129 -12.07 -0.63 -1.44
C THR A 129 -12.33 0.76 -2.02
N LYS A 130 -12.00 1.82 -1.28
CA LYS A 130 -12.18 3.19 -1.76
C LYS A 130 -11.23 3.54 -2.92
N LYS A 131 -9.97 3.11 -2.86
CA LYS A 131 -9.01 3.26 -3.99
C LYS A 131 -9.47 2.56 -5.26
N ILE A 132 -10.05 1.36 -5.14
CA ILE A 132 -10.61 0.62 -6.29
C ILE A 132 -11.79 1.40 -6.88
N PHE A 133 -12.72 1.85 -6.04
CA PHE A 133 -13.88 2.64 -6.46
C PHE A 133 -13.46 3.94 -7.16
N ASP A 134 -12.56 4.72 -6.55
CA ASP A 134 -12.08 5.99 -7.10
C ASP A 134 -11.32 5.75 -8.42
N GLY A 135 -10.56 4.66 -8.53
CA GLY A 135 -9.85 4.27 -9.75
C GLY A 135 -10.78 3.88 -10.90
N VAL A 136 -11.80 3.06 -10.61
CA VAL A 136 -12.85 2.69 -11.57
C VAL A 136 -13.61 3.92 -12.04
N HIS A 137 -14.03 4.79 -11.13
CA HIS A 137 -14.78 6.00 -11.45
C HIS A 137 -13.97 6.98 -12.30
N SER A 138 -12.71 7.21 -11.94
CA SER A 138 -11.81 8.10 -12.69
C SER A 138 -11.52 7.55 -14.09
N THR A 139 -11.31 6.24 -14.22
CA THR A 139 -11.04 5.61 -15.52
C THR A 139 -12.27 5.63 -16.42
N LEU A 140 -13.46 5.42 -15.86
CA LEU A 140 -14.72 5.47 -16.60
C LEU A 140 -14.99 6.87 -17.16
N ALA A 141 -14.60 7.92 -16.44
CA ALA A 141 -14.71 9.30 -16.93
C ALA A 141 -13.80 9.58 -18.14
N ILE A 142 -12.64 8.90 -18.24
CA ILE A 142 -11.69 9.04 -19.36
C ILE A 142 -12.08 8.11 -20.52
N TYR A 143 -12.51 6.88 -20.22
CA TYR A 143 -12.85 5.83 -21.18
C TYR A 143 -14.25 5.25 -20.88
N PRO A 144 -15.34 5.94 -21.27
CA PRO A 144 -16.70 5.52 -20.93
C PRO A 144 -17.08 4.15 -21.53
N ASP A 145 -16.61 3.83 -22.73
CA ASP A 145 -16.87 2.55 -23.39
C ASP A 145 -15.77 1.49 -23.13
N GLY A 146 -14.71 1.88 -22.42
CA GLY A 146 -13.51 1.07 -22.20
C GLY A 146 -13.61 0.13 -20.99
N TYR A 147 -14.67 -0.67 -20.88
CA TYR A 147 -14.96 -1.49 -19.69
C TYR A 147 -13.79 -2.39 -19.25
N ILE A 148 -13.06 -2.97 -20.21
CA ILE A 148 -11.89 -3.82 -19.91
C ILE A 148 -10.79 -3.00 -19.21
N ILE A 149 -10.53 -1.78 -19.68
CA ILE A 149 -9.53 -0.87 -19.10
C ILE A 149 -9.95 -0.49 -17.68
N VAL A 150 -11.23 -0.17 -17.48
CA VAL A 150 -11.80 0.18 -16.17
C VAL A 150 -11.61 -0.96 -15.16
N VAL A 151 -11.88 -2.20 -15.55
CA VAL A 151 -11.68 -3.37 -14.68
C VAL A 151 -10.20 -3.59 -14.37
N ILE A 152 -9.31 -3.47 -15.35
CA ILE A 152 -7.86 -3.62 -15.16
C ILE A 152 -7.32 -2.57 -14.19
N ILE A 153 -7.68 -1.29 -14.36
CA ILE A 153 -7.23 -0.21 -13.48
C ILE A 153 -7.80 -0.40 -12.07
N GLY A 154 -9.07 -0.78 -11.94
CA GLY A 154 -9.67 -1.11 -10.65
C GLY A 154 -8.92 -2.22 -9.92
N ALA A 155 -8.63 -3.33 -10.63
CA ALA A 155 -7.85 -4.43 -10.08
C ALA A 155 -6.47 -3.95 -9.62
N ILE A 156 -5.77 -3.17 -10.44
CA ILE A 156 -4.43 -2.65 -10.15
C ILE A 156 -4.39 -1.68 -8.97
N LYS A 157 -5.39 -0.81 -8.81
CA LYS A 157 -5.52 0.03 -7.62
C LYS A 157 -5.67 -0.81 -6.34
N GLY A 158 -6.27 -2.00 -6.45
CA GLY A 158 -6.41 -2.97 -5.36
C GLY A 158 -5.16 -3.82 -5.13
N CYS A 159 -4.56 -4.42 -6.16
CA CYS A 159 -3.48 -5.41 -6.06
C CYS A 159 -2.08 -4.88 -6.40
N GLY A 160 -1.94 -3.59 -6.69
CA GLY A 160 -0.67 -3.00 -7.14
C GLY A 160 0.50 -3.24 -6.17
N GLY A 161 0.23 -3.38 -4.87
CA GLY A 161 1.25 -3.70 -3.87
C GLY A 161 1.94 -5.04 -4.12
N SER A 162 1.17 -6.09 -4.43
CA SER A 162 1.71 -7.43 -4.69
C SER A 162 2.48 -7.48 -6.01
N ILE A 163 2.01 -6.78 -7.04
CA ILE A 163 2.73 -6.65 -8.32
C ILE A 163 4.06 -5.92 -8.10
N MET A 164 4.01 -4.78 -7.39
CA MET A 164 5.17 -3.95 -7.09
C MET A 164 6.17 -4.64 -6.15
N ALA A 165 5.74 -5.63 -5.36
CA ALA A 165 6.63 -6.41 -4.48
C ALA A 165 7.79 -7.10 -5.23
N THR A 166 7.59 -7.46 -6.50
CA THR A 166 8.66 -7.99 -7.35
C THR A 166 9.73 -6.93 -7.64
N ILE A 167 9.29 -5.74 -8.06
CA ILE A 167 10.18 -4.59 -8.37
C ILE A 167 10.89 -4.12 -7.10
N ASP A 168 10.16 -4.09 -5.99
CA ASP A 168 10.64 -3.74 -4.68
C ASP A 168 11.77 -4.68 -4.18
N ARG A 169 11.65 -6.00 -4.38
CA ARG A 169 12.73 -6.96 -4.12
C ARG A 169 13.97 -6.66 -4.98
N PHE A 170 13.77 -6.32 -6.25
CA PHE A 170 14.86 -5.91 -7.15
C PHE A 170 15.56 -4.62 -6.67
N ILE A 171 14.82 -3.61 -6.21
CA ILE A 171 15.38 -2.37 -5.62
C ILE A 171 16.28 -2.67 -4.41
N ARG A 172 15.92 -3.69 -3.62
CA ARG A 172 16.72 -4.15 -2.47
C ARG A 172 17.90 -5.06 -2.85
N GLY A 173 18.11 -5.33 -4.14
CA GLY A 173 19.17 -6.21 -4.62
C GLY A 173 18.89 -7.70 -4.41
N ILE A 174 17.62 -8.07 -4.18
CA ILE A 174 17.18 -9.44 -3.92
C ILE A 174 16.38 -9.92 -5.12
N TRP A 175 16.83 -10.99 -5.79
CA TRP A 175 16.11 -11.58 -6.92
C TRP A 175 15.63 -12.98 -6.57
N LEU A 176 14.31 -13.14 -6.41
CA LEU A 176 13.65 -14.44 -6.24
C LEU A 176 12.70 -14.67 -7.43
N PRO A 177 13.18 -15.31 -8.51
CA PRO A 177 12.40 -15.50 -9.74
C PRO A 177 11.22 -16.46 -9.59
N SER A 178 11.17 -17.24 -8.51
CA SER A 178 10.12 -18.22 -8.24
C SER A 178 8.89 -17.66 -7.52
N GLN A 179 8.90 -16.37 -7.11
CA GLN A 179 7.83 -15.76 -6.33
C GLN A 179 7.28 -14.50 -7.01
N HIS A 180 6.51 -14.70 -8.09
CA HIS A 180 5.75 -13.64 -8.75
C HIS A 180 4.26 -13.81 -8.48
N GLU A 181 3.54 -12.71 -8.25
CA GLU A 181 2.11 -12.73 -7.94
C GLU A 181 1.25 -13.34 -9.06
N PHE A 182 1.69 -13.19 -10.31
CA PHE A 182 1.03 -13.81 -11.47
C PHE A 182 1.15 -15.34 -11.47
N LEU A 183 2.21 -15.88 -10.87
CA LEU A 183 2.46 -17.31 -10.78
C LEU A 183 1.84 -17.92 -9.51
N PHE A 184 1.85 -17.17 -8.41
CA PHE A 184 1.30 -17.56 -7.11
C PHE A 184 0.56 -16.38 -6.47
N PRO A 185 -0.77 -16.24 -6.70
CA PRO A 185 -1.54 -15.14 -6.12
C PRO A 185 -1.69 -15.30 -4.61
N THR A 186 -1.44 -14.22 -3.87
CA THR A 186 -1.63 -14.17 -2.42
C THR A 186 -3.03 -13.63 -2.10
N LEU A 187 -3.98 -14.56 -1.94
CA LEU A 187 -5.32 -14.29 -1.38
C LEU A 187 -5.28 -14.34 0.14
#